data_AF-A0A932CTG5-F1
#
_entry.id   AF-A0A932CTG5-F1
#
_cell.length_a   1.000
_cell.length_b   1.000
_cell.length_c   1.000
_cell.angle_alpha   90.00
_cell.angle_beta   90.00
_cell.angle_gamma   90.00
#
_symmetry.space_group_name_H-M   'P 1'
#
loop_
_entity.id
_entity.type
_entity.pdbx_description
1 polymer ?
#
loop_
_entity_poly.entity_id
_entity_poly.type
_entity_poly.pdbx_seq_one_letter_code
_entity_poly.pdbx_strand_id
1 'polypeptide(L)'
;MRDLVAVLAVLASVLGSSCDCDPTEDGADAEAPLCHEDQFRCGEACCVAGSSCMSGVCCPNPLACGLVCCNADHVCVDQQCLECPNQLCAGQCCPQGWGCSETGCCRAEQICQGACCGQGRICEADQCVVDCGTLERCGPEGDPICCEGEDVCLRGACVTPGDPCRDDDQCEPGTTCDPDRQRCLPVADGGTPDAGSADGGPDGGPPDAGGGDGGLSADGGRDD
;
A
#
# COMPACT_ATOMS: atom_id res chain seq x y z
N MET A 1 45.48 12.13 -47.21
CA MET A 1 46.32 11.61 -48.31
C MET A 1 45.67 10.33 -48.80
N ARG A 2 45.12 10.37 -50.03
CA ARG A 2 45.04 9.27 -51.03
C ARG A 2 44.39 7.95 -50.54
N ASP A 3 43.25 7.50 -51.08
CA ASP A 3 43.07 7.23 -52.50
C ASP A 3 41.65 7.53 -53.02
N LEU A 4 41.67 8.12 -54.21
CA LEU A 4 40.60 8.44 -55.13
C LEU A 4 40.86 7.57 -56.37
N VAL A 5 39.84 7.37 -57.22
CA VAL A 5 39.84 6.72 -58.56
C VAL A 5 39.14 5.35 -58.52
N ALA A 6 37.82 5.26 -58.73
CA ALA A 6 37.00 5.52 -59.94
C ALA A 6 36.66 4.21 -60.67
N VAL A 7 35.37 3.86 -60.69
CA VAL A 7 34.78 3.02 -61.73
C VAL A 7 33.36 3.53 -62.01
N LEU A 8 33.23 4.18 -63.18
CA LEU A 8 32.07 4.37 -64.06
C LEU A 8 30.72 4.79 -63.43
N ALA A 9 30.24 6.02 -63.58
CA ALA A 9 29.77 6.64 -64.83
C ALA A 9 28.78 5.76 -65.62
N VAL A 10 27.52 5.71 -65.17
CA VAL A 10 26.39 5.39 -66.06
C VAL A 10 25.75 6.71 -66.47
N LEU A 11 25.97 7.01 -67.75
CA LEU A 11 25.50 8.16 -68.47
C LEU A 11 23.97 8.23 -68.50
N ALA A 12 23.49 9.43 -68.20
CA ALA A 12 22.18 9.92 -68.59
C ALA A 12 21.96 9.71 -70.09
N SER A 13 20.93 8.94 -70.43
CA SER A 13 20.34 8.92 -71.76
C SER A 13 19.04 9.71 -71.69
N VAL A 14 19.16 11.03 -71.87
CA VAL A 14 18.03 11.93 -72.12
C VAL A 14 18.03 12.23 -73.61
N LEU A 15 17.25 11.48 -74.39
CA LEU A 15 16.85 11.86 -75.74
C LEU A 15 15.45 11.29 -76.03
N GLY A 16 14.47 12.20 -76.05
CA GLY A 16 13.38 12.19 -77.02
C GLY A 16 12.20 11.26 -76.75
N SER A 17 11.19 11.76 -76.04
CA SER A 17 9.81 11.73 -76.53
C SER A 17 9.04 12.88 -75.89
N SER A 18 8.69 13.86 -76.71
CA SER A 18 7.64 14.83 -76.41
C SER A 18 6.31 14.08 -76.38
N CYS A 19 5.94 13.57 -75.21
CA CYS A 19 4.61 13.05 -74.98
C CYS A 19 3.79 14.20 -74.40
N ASP A 20 2.93 14.77 -75.24
CA ASP A 20 1.68 15.41 -74.85
C ASP A 20 1.09 14.68 -73.64
N CYS A 21 1.01 15.36 -72.50
CA CYS A 21 0.20 14.90 -71.38
C CYS A 21 -1.27 15.18 -71.72
N ASP A 22 -1.88 14.31 -72.53
CA ASP A 22 -3.32 14.16 -72.60
C ASP A 22 -3.78 13.56 -71.26
N PRO A 23 -4.60 14.24 -70.45
CA PRO A 23 -4.97 13.80 -69.11
C PRO A 23 -6.17 12.87 -69.19
N THR A 24 -6.11 11.80 -69.97
CA THR A 24 -7.11 10.75 -69.91
C THR A 24 -6.49 9.39 -70.23
N GLU A 25 -6.74 8.45 -69.34
CA GLU A 25 -6.66 6.99 -69.52
C GLU A 25 -5.33 6.32 -69.05
N ASP A 26 -5.48 5.48 -68.02
CA ASP A 26 -4.52 4.51 -67.47
C ASP A 26 -3.31 5.06 -66.68
N GLY A 27 -3.57 6.04 -65.82
CA GLY A 27 -2.89 6.06 -64.54
C GLY A 27 -3.38 4.86 -63.73
N ALA A 28 -2.59 3.79 -63.66
CA ALA A 28 -2.63 2.91 -62.51
C ALA A 28 -2.18 3.74 -61.30
N ASP A 29 -3.06 4.61 -60.83
CA ASP A 29 -3.08 5.10 -59.48
C ASP A 29 -2.94 3.83 -58.64
N ALA A 30 -1.79 3.66 -58.01
CA ALA A 30 -1.65 2.71 -56.91
C ALA A 30 -2.63 3.21 -55.85
N GLU A 31 -3.89 2.79 -55.99
CA GLU A 31 -4.97 3.10 -55.09
C GLU A 31 -4.42 2.80 -53.71
N ALA A 32 -4.26 3.84 -52.89
CA ALA A 32 -3.92 3.64 -51.49
C ALA A 32 -4.89 2.57 -50.98
N PRO A 33 -4.41 1.46 -50.37
CA PRO A 33 -5.26 0.34 -50.02
C PRO A 33 -6.44 0.88 -49.22
N LEU A 34 -7.64 0.78 -49.82
CA LEU A 34 -8.86 1.23 -49.18
C LEU A 34 -9.08 0.29 -48.01
N CYS A 35 -8.88 0.80 -46.79
CA CYS A 35 -9.14 0.05 -45.59
C CYS A 35 -10.62 -0.33 -45.54
N HIS A 36 -10.90 -1.55 -45.06
CA HIS A 36 -12.27 -2.04 -44.90
C HIS A 36 -13.03 -1.19 -43.86
N GLU A 37 -14.36 -1.34 -43.80
CA GLU A 37 -15.24 -0.49 -42.97
C GLU A 37 -14.90 -0.46 -41.47
N ASP A 38 -14.31 -1.54 -40.94
CA ASP A 38 -13.87 -1.66 -39.54
C ASP A 38 -12.38 -1.37 -39.32
N GLN A 39 -11.70 -0.78 -40.32
CA GLN A 39 -10.28 -0.51 -40.30
C GLN A 39 -9.97 0.98 -40.52
N PHE A 40 -8.92 1.46 -39.89
CA PHE A 40 -8.42 2.81 -40.07
C PHE A 40 -7.00 2.79 -40.65
N ARG A 41 -6.66 3.81 -41.44
CA ARG A 41 -5.37 3.88 -42.13
C ARG A 41 -4.26 4.36 -41.20
N CYS A 42 -3.14 3.65 -41.20
CA CYS A 42 -1.92 3.97 -40.46
C CYS A 42 -0.73 3.92 -41.41
N GLY A 43 -0.35 5.06 -41.97
CA GLY A 43 0.66 5.09 -43.05
C GLY A 43 0.16 4.31 -44.26
N GLU A 44 0.84 3.21 -44.59
CA GLU A 44 0.46 2.30 -45.68
C GLU A 44 -0.33 1.07 -45.20
N ALA A 45 -0.49 0.89 -43.89
CA ALA A 45 -1.22 -0.23 -43.30
C ALA A 45 -2.67 0.13 -42.97
N CYS A 46 -3.54 -0.89 -42.93
CA CYS A 46 -4.90 -0.81 -42.40
C CYS A 46 -4.96 -1.53 -41.05
N CYS A 47 -5.32 -0.78 -40.01
CA CYS A 47 -5.40 -1.27 -38.64
C CYS A 47 -6.85 -1.55 -38.25
N VAL A 48 -7.09 -2.65 -37.54
CA VAL A 48 -8.41 -2.96 -36.98
C VAL A 48 -8.78 -2.03 -35.83
N ALA A 49 -10.08 -1.82 -35.62
CA ALA A 49 -10.60 -1.13 -34.45
C ALA A 49 -10.00 -1.68 -33.14
N GLY A 50 -9.66 -0.78 -32.21
CA GLY A 50 -9.00 -1.15 -30.96
C GLY A 50 -7.47 -1.24 -31.03
N SER A 51 -6.87 -1.03 -32.20
CA SER A 51 -5.42 -0.81 -32.32
C SER A 51 -5.06 0.68 -32.31
N SER A 52 -3.81 1.01 -32.01
CA SER A 52 -3.25 2.35 -32.11
C SER A 52 -2.22 2.41 -33.24
N CYS A 53 -2.25 3.47 -34.05
CA CYS A 53 -1.26 3.69 -35.10
C CYS A 53 -0.01 4.37 -34.54
N MET A 54 1.14 3.70 -34.62
CA MET A 54 2.42 4.26 -34.20
C MET A 54 3.43 4.13 -35.33
N SER A 55 3.88 5.26 -35.86
CA SER A 55 4.90 5.32 -36.93
C SER A 55 4.57 4.48 -38.17
N GLY A 56 3.29 4.38 -38.54
CA GLY A 56 2.85 3.58 -39.70
C GLY A 56 2.66 2.09 -39.41
N VAL A 57 2.76 1.67 -38.15
CA VAL A 57 2.54 0.28 -37.70
C VAL A 57 1.33 0.20 -36.79
N CYS A 58 0.50 -0.82 -37.00
CA CYS A 58 -0.65 -1.12 -36.17
C CYS A 58 -0.21 -1.82 -34.88
N CYS A 59 -0.46 -1.20 -33.73
CA CYS A 59 -0.21 -1.82 -32.45
C CYS A 59 -1.52 -2.20 -31.75
N PRO A 60 -1.74 -3.46 -31.37
CA PRO A 60 -2.93 -3.86 -30.64
C PRO A 60 -2.96 -3.21 -29.25
N ASN A 61 -4.11 -2.73 -28.78
CA ASN A 61 -4.24 -2.47 -27.34
C ASN A 61 -4.31 -3.80 -26.57
N PRO A 62 -3.68 -3.92 -25.38
CA PRO A 62 -3.05 -2.87 -24.56
C PRO A 62 -1.54 -2.67 -24.78
N LEU A 63 -0.96 -3.17 -25.88
CA LEU A 63 0.49 -3.12 -26.14
C LEU A 63 1.00 -1.74 -26.56
N ALA A 64 0.09 -0.79 -26.84
CA ALA A 64 0.44 0.57 -27.20
C ALA A 64 1.00 1.33 -26.00
N CYS A 65 2.26 1.77 -26.10
CA CYS A 65 2.98 2.41 -25.01
C CYS A 65 3.61 3.75 -25.44
N GLY A 66 2.80 4.81 -25.41
CA GLY A 66 3.22 6.12 -25.90
C GLY A 66 3.49 6.08 -27.41
N LEU A 67 4.77 6.07 -27.80
CA LEU A 67 5.22 5.99 -29.21
C LEU A 67 5.80 4.62 -29.58
N VAL A 68 5.78 3.65 -28.65
CA VAL A 68 6.37 2.32 -28.82
C VAL A 68 5.28 1.25 -28.72
N CYS A 69 5.37 0.22 -29.56
CA CYS A 69 4.54 -0.98 -29.42
C CYS A 69 5.30 -2.05 -28.63
N CYS A 70 4.77 -2.48 -27.50
CA CYS A 70 5.40 -3.51 -26.67
C CYS A 70 5.20 -4.91 -27.25
N ASN A 71 6.13 -5.82 -26.94
CA ASN A 71 5.91 -7.25 -27.17
C ASN A 71 4.79 -7.77 -26.28
N ALA A 72 4.18 -8.90 -26.65
CA ALA A 72 3.10 -9.52 -25.86
C ALA A 72 3.50 -9.83 -24.40
N ASP A 73 4.80 -10.07 -24.16
CA ASP A 73 5.37 -10.37 -22.85
C ASP A 73 5.83 -9.11 -22.08
N HIS A 74 5.64 -7.92 -22.67
CA HIS A 74 6.06 -6.65 -22.10
C HIS A 74 4.86 -5.76 -21.76
N VAL A 75 4.97 -5.05 -20.66
CA VAL A 75 3.94 -4.14 -20.16
C VAL A 75 4.38 -2.71 -20.37
N CYS A 76 3.43 -1.86 -20.74
CA CYS A 76 3.65 -0.42 -20.74
C CYS A 76 3.59 0.16 -19.32
N VAL A 77 4.70 0.66 -18.80
CA VAL A 77 4.75 1.45 -17.57
C VAL A 77 5.52 2.73 -17.88
N ASP A 78 4.95 3.90 -17.57
CA ASP A 78 5.58 5.21 -17.83
C ASP A 78 6.14 5.38 -19.26
N GLN A 79 5.40 4.90 -20.26
CA GLN A 79 5.78 4.93 -21.69
C GLN A 79 7.03 4.08 -22.03
N GLN A 80 7.36 3.09 -21.20
CA GLN A 80 8.42 2.12 -21.44
C GLN A 80 7.85 0.70 -21.43
N CYS A 81 8.33 -0.13 -22.36
CA CYS A 81 8.01 -1.56 -22.39
C CYS A 81 8.94 -2.31 -21.43
N LEU A 82 8.40 -2.76 -20.31
CA LEU A 82 9.15 -3.54 -19.32
C LEU A 82 8.72 -5.00 -19.34
N GLU A 83 9.72 -5.88 -19.22
CA GLU A 83 9.50 -7.30 -18.94
C GLU A 83 9.17 -7.41 -17.45
N CYS A 84 7.91 -7.71 -17.11
CA CYS A 84 7.54 -7.87 -15.70
C CYS A 84 7.98 -9.27 -15.22
N PRO A 85 8.85 -9.39 -14.20
CA PRO A 85 9.24 -10.70 -13.66
C PRO A 85 8.07 -11.40 -12.93
N ASN A 86 7.13 -10.62 -12.41
CA ASN A 86 5.89 -11.08 -11.82
C ASN A 86 4.72 -10.46 -12.60
N GLN A 87 3.71 -11.25 -12.93
CA GLN A 87 2.56 -10.87 -13.77
C GLN A 87 2.02 -9.45 -13.52
N LEU A 88 1.42 -8.87 -14.57
CA LEU A 88 0.75 -7.57 -14.50
C LEU A 88 -0.26 -7.54 -13.36
N CYS A 89 -0.12 -6.57 -12.45
CA CYS A 89 -1.03 -6.39 -11.33
C CYS A 89 -1.69 -5.02 -11.38
N ALA A 90 -3.01 -4.99 -11.54
CA ALA A 90 -3.79 -3.76 -11.64
C ALA A 90 -3.20 -2.70 -12.61
N GLY A 91 -2.57 -3.15 -13.71
CA GLY A 91 -1.95 -2.27 -14.72
C GLY A 91 -0.51 -1.85 -14.45
N GLN A 92 0.16 -2.40 -13.44
CA GLN A 92 1.57 -2.12 -13.12
C GLN A 92 2.38 -3.40 -12.88
N CYS A 93 3.70 -3.36 -13.12
CA CYS A 93 4.59 -4.45 -12.70
C CYS A 93 4.84 -4.32 -11.18
N CYS A 94 4.72 -5.44 -10.46
CA CYS A 94 5.12 -5.46 -9.06
C CYS A 94 6.64 -5.46 -8.91
N PRO A 95 7.19 -4.83 -7.85
CA PRO A 95 8.60 -4.92 -7.54
C PRO A 95 9.05 -6.37 -7.30
N GLN A 96 10.37 -6.63 -7.36
CA GLN A 96 10.92 -7.94 -7.03
C GLN A 96 10.53 -8.36 -5.60
N GLY A 97 10.06 -9.59 -5.43
CA GLY A 97 9.59 -10.13 -4.15
C GLY A 97 8.17 -9.71 -3.74
N TRP A 98 7.48 -8.92 -4.57
CA TRP A 98 6.08 -8.55 -4.37
C TRP A 98 5.18 -9.47 -5.19
N GLY A 99 4.04 -9.84 -4.62
CA GLY A 99 2.99 -10.58 -5.30
C GLY A 99 1.85 -9.68 -5.76
N CYS A 100 1.02 -10.22 -6.64
CA CYS A 100 -0.19 -9.55 -7.09
C CYS A 100 -1.40 -9.97 -6.25
N SER A 101 -2.15 -8.97 -5.77
CA SER A 101 -3.45 -9.13 -5.11
C SER A 101 -4.54 -8.48 -5.97
N GLU A 102 -5.81 -8.71 -5.62
CA GLU A 102 -6.96 -8.03 -6.23
C GLU A 102 -6.89 -6.50 -6.06
N THR A 103 -6.24 -6.04 -4.98
CA THR A 103 -6.08 -4.62 -4.64
C THR A 103 -4.81 -3.97 -5.22
N GLY A 104 -3.94 -4.75 -5.87
CA GLY A 104 -2.67 -4.27 -6.42
C GLY A 104 -1.44 -5.04 -5.90
N CYS A 105 -0.26 -4.45 -6.07
CA CYS A 105 1.00 -5.06 -5.68
C CYS A 105 1.26 -4.92 -4.18
N CYS A 106 1.55 -6.04 -3.51
CA CYS A 106 1.98 -6.06 -2.11
C CYS A 106 3.09 -7.06 -1.87
N ARG A 107 3.82 -6.92 -0.76
CA ARG A 107 4.79 -7.96 -0.39
C ARG A 107 4.05 -9.29 -0.20
N ALA A 108 4.69 -10.40 -0.55
CA ALA A 108 4.06 -11.72 -0.45
C ALA A 108 3.48 -12.01 0.95
N GLU A 109 4.18 -11.58 2.00
CA GLU A 109 3.76 -11.67 3.40
C GLU A 109 2.52 -10.83 3.77
N GLN A 110 2.12 -9.88 2.92
CA GLN A 110 0.97 -9.01 3.13
C GLN A 110 -0.27 -9.47 2.33
N ILE A 111 -0.15 -10.50 1.50
CA ILE A 111 -1.28 -10.97 0.70
C ILE A 111 -2.12 -11.91 1.55
N CYS A 112 -3.34 -11.47 1.88
CA CYS A 112 -4.27 -12.20 2.73
C CYS A 112 -5.59 -12.40 2.02
N GLN A 113 -5.95 -13.68 1.79
CA GLN A 113 -7.16 -14.06 1.07
C GLN A 113 -7.34 -13.31 -0.28
N GLY A 114 -6.24 -13.01 -0.97
CA GLY A 114 -6.27 -12.30 -2.26
C GLY A 114 -6.26 -10.77 -2.17
N ALA A 115 -6.29 -10.19 -0.97
CA ALA A 115 -6.19 -8.74 -0.75
C ALA A 115 -4.88 -8.35 -0.06
N CYS A 116 -4.46 -7.11 -0.23
CA CYS A 116 -3.33 -6.54 0.49
C CYS A 116 -3.72 -6.17 1.92
N CYS A 117 -2.97 -6.67 2.89
CA CYS A 117 -2.92 -6.07 4.20
C CYS A 117 -2.36 -4.65 4.10
N GLY A 118 -2.97 -3.71 4.83
CA GLY A 118 -2.53 -2.32 4.88
C GLY A 118 -1.08 -2.16 5.36
N GLN A 119 -0.58 -0.92 5.33
CA GLN A 119 0.80 -0.63 5.69
C GLN A 119 1.15 -1.14 7.10
N GLY A 120 2.30 -1.83 7.22
CA GLY A 120 2.77 -2.37 8.49
C GLY A 120 1.95 -3.55 9.01
N ARG A 121 1.21 -4.25 8.15
CA ARG A 121 0.50 -5.49 8.50
C ARG A 121 0.97 -6.66 7.64
N ILE A 122 0.90 -7.88 8.17
CA ILE A 122 1.16 -9.16 7.51
C ILE A 122 -0.08 -10.06 7.57
N CYS A 123 -0.16 -11.03 6.67
CA CYS A 123 -1.18 -12.07 6.71
C CYS A 123 -0.72 -13.22 7.59
N GLU A 124 -1.44 -13.45 8.69
CA GLU A 124 -1.23 -14.57 9.59
C GLU A 124 -2.58 -15.23 9.87
N ALA A 125 -2.69 -16.54 9.70
CA ALA A 125 -3.93 -17.29 9.88
C ALA A 125 -5.15 -16.65 9.18
N ASP A 126 -4.98 -16.25 7.92
CA ASP A 126 -6.00 -15.61 7.09
C ASP A 126 -6.52 -14.25 7.62
N GLN A 127 -5.78 -13.61 8.53
CA GLN A 127 -6.08 -12.29 9.08
C GLN A 127 -4.93 -11.31 8.89
N CYS A 128 -5.26 -10.06 8.57
CA CYS A 128 -4.28 -8.97 8.51
C CYS A 128 -3.97 -8.45 9.91
N VAL A 129 -2.78 -8.79 10.40
CA VAL A 129 -2.29 -8.45 11.74
C VAL A 129 -1.06 -7.53 11.65
N VAL A 130 -0.76 -6.71 12.66
CA VAL A 130 0.42 -5.80 12.62
C VAL A 130 1.72 -6.57 12.41
N ASP A 131 2.67 -6.05 11.64
CA ASP A 131 3.99 -6.66 11.50
C ASP A 131 4.86 -6.25 12.70
N CYS A 132 5.02 -7.16 13.66
CA CYS A 132 5.93 -6.94 14.79
C CYS A 132 7.36 -7.44 14.54
N GLY A 133 7.65 -8.05 13.38
CA GLY A 133 8.92 -8.71 13.13
C GLY A 133 9.27 -9.72 14.22
N THR A 134 10.28 -9.40 15.03
CA THR A 134 10.71 -10.23 16.18
C THR A 134 10.11 -9.81 17.51
N LEU A 135 9.34 -8.72 17.55
CA LEU A 135 8.75 -8.17 18.76
C LEU A 135 7.49 -8.95 19.16
N GLU A 136 7.17 -8.94 20.45
CA GLU A 136 5.97 -9.58 20.97
C GLU A 136 4.73 -8.75 20.60
N ARG A 137 3.72 -9.44 20.05
CA ARG A 137 2.43 -8.87 19.69
C ARG A 137 1.53 -8.84 20.92
N CYS A 138 1.01 -7.67 21.28
CA CYS A 138 0.20 -7.47 22.46
C CYS A 138 -1.10 -6.72 22.19
N GLY A 139 -2.22 -7.15 22.76
CA GLY A 139 -3.50 -6.45 22.60
C GLY A 139 -4.64 -7.36 22.13
N PRO A 140 -5.82 -6.79 21.86
CA PRO A 140 -6.96 -7.55 21.37
C PRO A 140 -6.71 -8.11 19.97
N GLU A 141 -7.41 -9.21 19.65
CA GLU A 141 -7.45 -9.76 18.29
C GLU A 141 -7.93 -8.68 17.30
N GLY A 142 -7.07 -8.31 16.34
CA GLY A 142 -7.38 -7.35 15.27
C GLY A 142 -6.66 -6.00 15.34
N ASP A 143 -6.32 -5.50 16.54
CA ASP A 143 -5.47 -4.30 16.70
C ASP A 143 -4.39 -4.44 17.79
N PRO A 144 -3.48 -5.40 17.63
CA PRO A 144 -2.37 -5.56 18.54
C PRO A 144 -1.28 -4.52 18.30
N ILE A 145 -0.64 -4.07 19.38
CA ILE A 145 0.58 -3.27 19.41
C ILE A 145 1.82 -4.18 19.49
N CYS A 146 2.97 -3.68 19.06
CA CYS A 146 4.24 -4.40 19.19
C CYS A 146 4.99 -3.87 20.42
N CYS A 147 5.33 -4.77 21.34
CA CYS A 147 6.10 -4.41 22.52
C CYS A 147 7.58 -4.26 22.16
N GLU A 148 8.22 -3.18 22.62
CA GLU A 148 9.60 -2.87 22.27
C GLU A 148 10.58 -3.39 23.33
N GLY A 149 11.80 -3.74 22.93
CA GLY A 149 12.87 -4.10 23.85
C GLY A 149 12.59 -5.38 24.65
N GLU A 150 12.60 -5.25 25.98
CA GLU A 150 12.31 -6.34 26.94
C GLU A 150 10.87 -6.30 27.46
N ASP A 151 10.01 -5.46 26.88
CA ASP A 151 8.61 -5.34 27.28
C ASP A 151 7.86 -6.65 27.03
N VAL A 152 6.96 -6.98 27.97
CA VAL A 152 6.10 -8.17 27.89
C VAL A 152 4.65 -7.78 27.71
N CYS A 153 3.89 -8.60 27.00
CA CYS A 153 2.46 -8.37 26.89
C CYS A 153 1.72 -8.78 28.16
N LEU A 154 1.23 -7.80 28.93
CA LEU A 154 0.40 -8.02 30.11
C LEU A 154 -0.95 -7.33 29.94
N ARG A 155 -2.01 -8.14 29.85
CA ARG A 155 -3.41 -7.69 29.74
C ARG A 155 -3.66 -6.72 28.57
N GLY A 156 -2.98 -6.95 27.44
CA GLY A 156 -3.12 -6.14 26.24
C GLY A 156 -2.35 -4.81 26.28
N ALA A 157 -1.47 -4.62 27.26
CA ALA A 157 -0.52 -3.51 27.30
C ALA A 157 0.92 -4.05 27.34
N CYS A 158 1.83 -3.35 26.67
CA CYS A 158 3.26 -3.59 26.80
C CYS A 158 3.75 -3.03 28.12
N VAL A 159 4.41 -3.87 28.90
CA VAL A 159 4.88 -3.52 30.24
C VAL A 159 6.35 -3.88 30.34
N THR A 160 7.16 -2.91 30.74
CA THR A 160 8.57 -3.14 31.03
C THR A 160 8.71 -3.93 32.33
N PRO A 161 9.33 -5.13 32.31
CA PRO A 161 9.64 -5.85 33.54
C PRO A 161 10.56 -5.04 34.44
N GLY A 162 10.32 -5.11 35.75
CA GLY A 162 11.18 -4.52 36.77
C GLY A 162 12.45 -5.35 37.03
N ASP A 163 13.05 -5.13 38.19
CA ASP A 163 14.27 -5.81 38.60
C ASP A 163 14.14 -7.34 38.65
N PRO A 164 15.24 -8.09 38.47
CA PRO A 164 15.25 -9.53 38.69
C PRO A 164 14.84 -9.87 40.13
N CYS A 165 14.05 -10.93 40.26
CA CYS A 165 13.55 -11.39 41.55
C CYS A 165 13.65 -12.91 41.65
N ARG A 166 13.71 -13.39 42.88
CA ARG A 166 13.55 -14.81 43.21
C ARG A 166 12.20 -15.09 43.87
N ASP A 167 11.67 -14.10 44.58
CA ASP A 167 10.46 -14.13 45.39
C ASP A 167 9.89 -12.69 45.47
N ASP A 168 8.62 -12.53 45.86
CA ASP A 168 7.90 -11.24 45.86
C ASP A 168 8.50 -10.16 46.77
N ASP A 169 9.23 -10.53 47.82
CA ASP A 169 9.83 -9.59 48.77
C ASP A 169 10.93 -8.70 48.15
N GLN A 170 11.43 -9.06 46.96
CA GLN A 170 12.44 -8.29 46.21
C GLN A 170 11.84 -7.26 45.27
N CYS A 171 10.51 -7.24 45.14
CA CYS A 171 9.78 -6.43 44.18
C CYS A 171 9.26 -5.13 44.82
N GLU A 172 9.16 -4.07 44.02
CA GLU A 172 8.58 -2.81 44.48
C GLU A 172 7.09 -2.97 44.83
N PRO A 173 6.56 -2.17 45.78
CA PRO A 173 5.13 -2.21 46.12
C PRO A 173 4.26 -2.05 44.87
N GLY A 174 3.31 -2.97 44.67
CA GLY A 174 2.47 -3.01 43.45
C GLY A 174 3.03 -3.90 42.34
N THR A 175 4.12 -4.62 42.58
CA THR A 175 4.66 -5.65 41.67
C THR A 175 4.78 -7.02 42.34
N THR A 176 4.79 -8.11 41.56
CA THR A 176 4.94 -9.51 42.00
C THR A 176 6.00 -10.21 41.16
N CYS A 177 6.69 -11.19 41.73
CA CYS A 177 7.74 -11.93 41.04
C CYS A 177 7.16 -13.00 40.12
N ASP A 178 7.33 -12.85 38.81
CA ASP A 178 6.93 -13.88 37.84
C ASP A 178 7.94 -15.03 37.87
N PRO A 179 7.53 -16.26 38.25
CA PRO A 179 8.47 -17.38 38.42
C PRO A 179 9.07 -17.86 37.10
N ASP A 180 8.35 -17.67 35.99
CA ASP A 180 8.81 -18.08 34.65
C ASP A 180 9.88 -17.11 34.11
N ARG A 181 9.73 -15.81 34.38
CA ARG A 181 10.65 -14.76 33.89
C ARG A 181 11.70 -14.34 34.90
N GLN A 182 11.51 -14.63 36.18
CA GLN A 182 12.36 -14.17 37.29
C GLN A 182 12.52 -12.64 37.29
N ARG A 183 11.44 -11.92 37.02
CA ARG A 183 11.36 -10.46 36.98
C ARG A 183 10.12 -9.98 37.73
N CYS A 184 10.21 -8.81 38.36
CA CYS A 184 9.06 -8.16 38.97
C CYS A 184 8.12 -7.61 37.89
N LEU A 185 6.84 -7.99 37.93
CA LEU A 185 5.80 -7.51 37.03
C LEU A 185 4.73 -6.77 37.85
N PRO A 186 4.09 -5.72 37.32
CA PRO A 186 2.98 -5.07 38.00
C PRO A 186 1.89 -6.09 38.29
N VAL A 187 1.45 -6.12 39.54
CA VAL A 187 0.30 -6.93 39.94
C VAL A 187 -0.88 -6.42 39.13
N ALA A 188 -1.69 -7.32 38.59
CA ALA A 188 -2.93 -6.91 37.95
C ALA A 188 -3.83 -6.28 39.03
N ASP A 189 -3.75 -4.95 39.20
CA ASP A 189 -4.64 -4.23 40.10
C ASP A 189 -6.08 -4.57 39.71
N GLY A 190 -6.72 -5.38 40.54
CA GLY A 190 -8.15 -5.63 40.52
C GLY A 190 -8.93 -4.56 41.28
N GLY A 191 -8.30 -3.48 41.71
CA GLY A 191 -8.97 -2.44 42.47
C GLY A 191 -8.11 -1.19 42.58
N THR A 192 -8.74 -0.04 42.38
CA THR A 192 -8.23 1.26 42.81
C THR A 192 -7.55 1.17 44.17
N PRO A 193 -6.40 1.85 44.39
CA PRO A 193 -5.82 1.96 45.71
C PRO A 193 -6.86 2.63 46.62
N ASP A 194 -7.42 1.84 47.53
CA ASP A 194 -8.28 2.32 48.60
C ASP A 194 -7.43 3.31 49.41
N ALA A 195 -7.69 4.59 49.19
CA ALA A 195 -7.03 5.67 49.90
C ALA A 195 -7.41 5.56 51.37
N GLY A 196 -6.53 4.91 52.14
CA GLY A 196 -6.36 5.09 53.58
C GLY A 196 -7.63 5.25 54.38
N SER A 197 -8.19 4.11 54.81
CA SER A 197 -8.83 4.06 56.12
C SER A 197 -7.78 4.42 57.17
N ALA A 198 -7.69 5.71 57.48
CA ALA A 198 -6.93 6.21 58.61
C ALA A 198 -7.73 5.89 59.88
N ASP A 199 -7.50 4.70 60.43
CA ASP A 199 -7.81 4.37 61.82
C ASP A 199 -6.96 5.27 62.73
N GLY A 200 -7.53 6.41 63.08
CA GLY A 200 -6.98 7.38 64.02
C GLY A 200 -8.07 7.85 64.97
N GLY A 201 -8.53 6.96 65.85
CA GLY A 201 -9.28 7.38 67.04
C GLY A 201 -8.42 8.26 67.94
N PRO A 202 -9.03 9.29 68.54
CA PRO A 202 -8.97 9.31 70.00
C PRO A 202 -10.31 9.64 70.67
N ASP A 203 -10.50 8.98 71.82
CA ASP A 203 -11.50 9.27 72.85
C ASP A 203 -11.57 10.76 73.22
N GLY A 204 -12.79 11.29 73.34
CA GLY A 204 -13.02 12.63 73.87
C GLY A 204 -14.47 13.09 73.78
N GLY A 205 -15.28 12.71 74.78
CA GLY A 205 -16.64 13.24 75.00
C GLY A 205 -16.68 14.73 75.45
N PRO A 206 -17.89 15.27 75.72
CA PRO A 206 -18.38 16.57 75.22
C PRO A 206 -18.33 17.72 76.26
N PRO A 207 -18.81 18.95 75.98
CA PRO A 207 -20.25 19.25 76.12
C PRO A 207 -20.86 20.26 75.11
N ASP A 208 -22.18 20.31 75.18
CA ASP A 208 -23.19 21.16 74.52
C ASP A 208 -22.84 22.63 74.22
N ALA A 209 -23.39 23.17 73.12
CA ALA A 209 -24.09 24.46 73.10
C ALA A 209 -24.76 24.77 71.75
N GLY A 210 -26.08 25.02 71.78
CA GLY A 210 -26.66 26.22 71.18
C GLY A 210 -27.10 26.20 69.71
N GLY A 211 -28.41 26.03 69.50
CA GLY A 211 -29.30 27.07 68.95
C GLY A 211 -29.08 27.60 67.52
N GLY A 212 -30.14 27.61 66.72
CA GLY A 212 -30.18 28.40 65.48
C GLY A 212 -31.33 28.02 64.55
N ASP A 213 -32.51 28.58 64.82
CA ASP A 213 -33.69 28.57 63.97
C ASP A 213 -33.46 29.26 62.60
N GLY A 214 -34.21 28.84 61.59
CA GLY A 214 -34.83 29.79 60.65
C GLY A 214 -34.64 29.57 59.14
N GLY A 215 -35.77 29.66 58.43
CA GLY A 215 -35.87 30.20 57.06
C GLY A 215 -35.92 29.14 55.95
N LEU A 216 -37.09 28.72 55.46
CA LEU A 216 -37.99 29.41 54.50
C LEU A 216 -37.39 29.64 53.10
N SER A 217 -37.98 28.88 52.15
CA SER A 217 -38.41 29.27 50.80
C SER A 217 -37.44 29.93 49.82
N ALA A 218 -37.29 29.33 48.64
CA ALA A 218 -37.56 30.01 47.38
C ALA A 218 -37.73 29.02 46.21
N ASP A 219 -38.84 29.24 45.51
CA ASP A 219 -39.21 28.89 44.14
C ASP A 219 -38.09 28.92 43.09
N GLY A 220 -38.29 28.13 42.03
CA GLY A 220 -37.53 28.27 40.79
C GLY A 220 -37.92 27.22 39.75
N GLY A 221 -39.10 27.37 39.16
CA GLY A 221 -39.54 26.57 38.01
C GLY A 221 -38.64 26.77 36.78
N ARG A 222 -38.70 25.79 35.87
CA ARG A 222 -38.29 25.98 34.49
C ARG A 222 -39.18 25.12 33.60
N ASP A 223 -39.99 25.85 32.84
CA ASP A 223 -40.94 25.42 31.83
C ASP A 223 -40.29 24.64 30.67
N ASP A 224 -41.15 23.85 30.01
CA ASP A 224 -41.02 23.17 28.71
C ASP A 224 -40.21 23.89 27.62
#